data_AF-A0A951IET7-F1
#
_entry.id   AF-A0A951IET7-F1
#
_cell.length_a   1.000
_cell.length_b   1.000
_cell.length_c   1.000
_cell.angle_alpha   90.00
_cell.angle_beta   90.00
_cell.angle_gamma   90.00
#
_symmetry.space_group_name_H-M   'P 1'
#
loop_
_entity.id
_entity.type
_entity.pdbx_description
1 polymer ?
#
loop_
_entity_poly.entity_id
_entity_poly.type
_entity_poly.pdbx_seq_one_letter_code
_entity_poly.pdbx_strand_id
1 'polypeptide(L)'
;MEQRAQILDELQKISPLLAQVPVNTPFRVPSGYFDNLPAMVMDRVQDPFLSADHQLNAFKVPQGYFESLAGNILEKIGANEVRTELETIAPLLNQISRKNPYELPAGYFEQLQALPPKKEARVVPFRRARRWMQYAAAAVISGILVTGAFLYTDSGSDLRNDKTDVPAELNKLSAGELVNYLDNPEHPQTASSDVAADVKNNIHAVSDEELDQYLTEHADELTSTATN
;
A
#
# COMPACT_ATOMS: atom_id res chain seq x y z
N MET A 1 2.04 27.33 38.00
CA MET A 1 1.79 26.94 39.41
C MET A 1 0.31 26.84 39.73
N GLU A 2 -0.54 27.69 39.16
CA GLU A 2 -2.00 27.70 39.39
C GLU A 2 -2.72 26.38 39.05
N GLN A 3 -2.35 25.72 37.93
CA GLN A 3 -2.95 24.44 37.53
C GLN A 3 -2.78 23.33 38.58
N ARG A 4 -1.63 23.29 39.26
CA ARG A 4 -1.39 22.28 40.30
C ARG A 4 -2.27 22.52 41.53
N ALA A 5 -2.53 23.78 41.87
CA ALA A 5 -3.41 24.14 42.97
C ALA A 5 -4.88 23.77 42.66
N GLN A 6 -5.33 24.01 41.43
CA GLN A 6 -6.66 23.61 40.97
C GLN A 6 -6.85 22.09 41.02
N ILE A 7 -5.87 21.32 40.52
CA ILE A 7 -5.92 19.84 40.56
C ILE A 7 -6.00 19.31 42.00
N LEU A 8 -5.27 19.91 42.94
CA LEU A 8 -5.31 19.48 44.35
C LEU A 8 -6.66 19.78 45.01
N ASP A 9 -7.26 20.95 44.72
CA ASP A 9 -8.59 21.31 45.22
C ASP A 9 -9.69 20.40 44.66
N GLU A 10 -9.63 20.07 43.36
CA GLU A 10 -10.53 19.10 42.73
C GLU A 10 -10.37 17.71 43.31
N LEU A 11 -9.14 17.22 43.46
CA LEU A 11 -8.86 15.92 44.05
C LEU A 11 -9.32 15.85 45.51
N GLN A 12 -9.16 16.92 46.29
CA GLN A 12 -9.62 16.97 47.67
C GLN A 12 -11.15 16.86 47.77
N LYS A 13 -11.89 17.46 46.83
CA LYS A 13 -13.36 17.35 46.74
C LYS A 13 -13.82 15.95 46.31
N ILE A 14 -13.10 15.30 45.40
CA ILE A 14 -13.47 13.98 44.86
C ILE A 14 -13.04 12.84 45.79
N SER A 15 -11.81 12.88 46.30
CA SER A 15 -11.24 11.85 47.17
C SER A 15 -10.17 12.43 48.09
N PRO A 16 -10.49 12.68 49.37
CA PRO A 16 -9.54 13.23 50.33
C PRO A 16 -8.36 12.27 50.61
N LEU A 17 -8.54 10.97 50.37
CA LEU A 17 -7.47 9.97 50.49
C LEU A 17 -6.47 10.10 49.34
N LEU A 18 -6.94 10.25 48.09
CA LEU A 18 -6.06 10.43 46.93
C LEU A 18 -5.31 11.76 46.96
N ALA A 19 -5.92 12.82 47.51
CA ALA A 19 -5.28 14.12 47.68
C ALA A 19 -4.05 14.08 48.62
N GLN A 20 -3.96 13.07 49.50
CA GLN A 20 -2.82 12.87 50.41
C GLN A 20 -1.72 12.00 49.80
N VAL A 21 -1.94 11.37 48.64
CA VAL A 21 -0.94 10.53 47.98
C VAL A 21 0.10 11.44 47.32
N PRO A 22 1.40 11.26 47.60
CA PRO A 22 2.43 12.05 46.94
C PRO A 22 2.43 11.75 45.43
N VAL A 23 2.32 12.80 44.62
CA VAL A 23 2.45 12.70 43.16
C VAL A 23 3.91 12.43 42.82
N ASN A 24 4.28 11.15 42.80
CA ASN A 24 5.55 10.68 42.29
C ASN A 24 5.31 10.03 40.93
N THR A 25 5.89 10.59 39.86
CA THR A 25 5.85 9.99 38.54
C THR A 25 7.12 9.16 38.35
N PRO A 26 7.07 7.82 38.53
CA PRO A 26 8.26 6.97 38.43
C PRO A 26 8.78 6.88 36.99
N PHE A 27 7.98 7.29 36.01
CA PHE A 27 8.32 7.28 34.60
C PHE A 27 8.80 8.65 34.16
N ARG A 28 10.09 8.75 33.82
CA ARG A 28 10.66 9.90 33.13
C ARG A 28 11.36 9.41 31.87
N VAL A 29 11.19 10.14 30.78
CA VAL A 29 12.00 9.92 29.59
C VAL A 29 13.39 10.52 29.80
N PRO A 30 14.44 9.92 29.22
CA PRO A 30 15.77 10.54 29.17
C PRO A 30 15.73 11.90 28.47
N SER A 31 16.67 12.78 28.82
CA SER A 31 16.89 14.04 28.08
C SER A 31 17.17 13.75 26.61
N GLY A 32 16.53 14.48 25.69
CA GLY A 32 16.71 14.29 24.25
C GLY A 32 15.93 13.12 23.65
N TYR A 33 15.07 12.44 24.42
CA TYR A 33 14.25 11.33 23.90
C TYR A 33 13.38 11.76 22.72
N PHE A 34 12.64 12.86 22.86
CA PHE A 34 11.75 13.35 21.82
C PHE A 34 12.50 14.02 20.65
N ASP A 35 13.67 14.59 20.90
CA ASP A 35 14.50 15.21 19.86
C ASP A 35 15.05 14.15 18.89
N ASN A 36 15.40 12.98 19.42
CA ASN A 36 15.94 11.86 18.63
C ASN A 36 14.86 10.89 18.13
N LEU A 37 13.61 11.03 18.59
CA LEU A 37 12.50 10.14 18.22
C LEU A 37 12.28 10.08 16.70
N PRO A 38 12.27 11.20 15.94
CA PRO A 38 12.05 11.15 14.50
C PRO A 38 13.12 10.32 13.77
N ALA A 39 14.39 10.47 14.17
CA ALA A 39 15.49 9.69 13.60
C ALA A 39 15.37 8.21 13.94
N MET A 40 15.04 7.87 15.19
CA MET A 40 14.81 6.48 15.61
C MET A 40 13.63 5.83 14.86
N VAL A 41 12.55 6.58 14.63
CA VAL A 41 11.40 6.08 13.86
C VAL A 41 11.77 5.86 12.40
N MET A 42 12.50 6.80 11.78
CA MET A 42 12.92 6.66 10.39
C MET A 42 13.87 5.48 10.20
N ASP A 43 14.84 5.31 11.09
CA ASP A 43 15.75 4.16 11.13
C ASP A 43 14.97 2.84 11.25
N ARG A 44 13.95 2.80 12.12
CA ARG A 44 13.13 1.61 12.29
C ARG A 44 12.24 1.31 11.08
N VAL A 45 11.73 2.32 10.38
CA VAL A 45 10.91 2.16 9.17
C VAL A 45 11.76 1.72 7.97
N GLN A 46 13.01 2.16 7.91
CA GLN A 46 13.99 1.76 6.90
C GLN A 46 14.65 0.41 7.19
N ASP A 47 14.43 -0.14 8.39
CA ASP A 47 14.92 -1.45 8.78
C ASP A 47 14.44 -2.52 7.77
N PRO A 48 15.35 -3.20 7.07
CA PRO A 48 15.02 -4.24 6.10
C PRO A 48 14.16 -5.36 6.69
N PHE A 49 14.15 -5.53 8.01
CA PHE A 49 13.26 -6.48 8.70
C PHE A 49 11.78 -6.13 8.56
N LEU A 50 11.43 -4.86 8.34
CA LEU A 50 10.06 -4.41 8.05
C LEU A 50 9.79 -4.27 6.55
N SER A 51 10.82 -3.99 5.74
CA SER A 51 10.68 -3.80 4.29
C SER A 51 10.74 -5.12 3.50
N ALA A 52 11.38 -6.15 4.04
CA ALA A 52 11.40 -7.49 3.48
C ALA A 52 10.11 -8.23 3.88
N ASP A 53 9.12 -8.14 3.00
CA ASP A 53 8.08 -9.14 2.82
C ASP A 53 7.29 -9.48 4.10
N HIS A 54 6.18 -8.75 4.31
CA HIS A 54 5.16 -9.04 5.33
C HIS A 54 4.48 -10.43 5.19
N GLN A 55 5.07 -11.39 4.47
CA GLN A 55 4.66 -12.79 4.46
C GLN A 55 5.52 -13.70 5.33
N LEU A 56 6.56 -13.19 6.00
CA LEU A 56 7.19 -13.97 7.06
C LEU A 56 6.34 -13.88 8.32
N ASN A 57 5.40 -14.83 8.44
CA ASN A 57 4.79 -15.21 9.71
C ASN A 57 5.88 -15.29 10.80
N ALA A 58 6.09 -14.19 11.53
CA ALA A 58 7.11 -14.09 12.58
C ALA A 58 6.85 -15.08 13.72
N PHE A 59 5.64 -15.63 13.77
CA PHE A 59 5.24 -16.70 14.67
C PHE A 59 4.99 -17.97 13.84
N LYS A 60 6.03 -18.80 13.72
CA LYS A 60 5.88 -20.19 13.28
C LYS A 60 5.72 -21.05 14.52
N VAL A 61 4.65 -21.82 14.57
CA VAL A 61 4.51 -22.85 15.61
C VAL A 61 5.52 -23.98 15.34
N PRO A 62 6.03 -24.64 16.39
CA PRO A 62 6.82 -25.86 16.22
C PRO A 62 6.06 -26.92 15.43
N GLN A 63 6.78 -27.74 14.68
CA GLN A 63 6.21 -28.91 14.01
C GLN A 63 5.54 -29.83 15.05
N GLY A 64 4.31 -30.29 14.80
CA GLY A 64 3.59 -31.17 15.74
C GLY A 64 2.84 -30.44 16.86
N TYR A 65 2.85 -29.09 16.89
CA TYR A 65 2.20 -28.32 17.94
C TYR A 65 0.70 -28.62 18.02
N PHE A 66 -0.02 -28.54 16.89
CA PHE A 66 -1.47 -28.72 16.88
C PHE A 66 -1.88 -30.19 17.04
N GLU A 67 -1.05 -31.11 16.55
CA GLU A 67 -1.22 -32.55 16.65
C GLU A 67 -1.13 -33.02 18.11
N SER A 68 -0.23 -32.44 18.89
CA SER A 68 -0.05 -32.77 20.31
C SER A 68 -0.89 -31.90 21.26
N LEU A 69 -1.39 -30.74 20.82
CA LEU A 69 -2.12 -29.79 21.65
C LEU A 69 -3.31 -30.42 22.36
N ALA A 70 -4.17 -31.15 21.64
CA ALA A 70 -5.36 -31.76 22.22
C ALA A 70 -5.00 -32.81 23.29
N GLY A 71 -3.99 -33.64 23.03
CA GLY A 71 -3.48 -34.63 23.99
C GLY A 71 -2.93 -33.98 25.25
N ASN A 72 -2.05 -32.97 25.07
CA ASN A 72 -1.44 -32.23 26.18
C ASN A 72 -2.47 -31.50 27.05
N ILE A 73 -3.53 -30.94 26.44
CA ILE A 73 -4.62 -30.29 27.17
C ILE A 73 -5.41 -31.32 27.99
N LEU A 74 -5.78 -32.46 27.38
CA LEU A 74 -6.55 -33.49 28.07
C LEU A 74 -5.77 -34.15 29.21
N GLU A 75 -4.47 -34.37 29.02
CA GLU A 75 -3.57 -34.86 30.06
C GLU A 75 -3.52 -33.88 31.24
N LYS A 76 -3.33 -32.58 30.96
CA LYS A 76 -3.32 -31.53 31.99
C LYS A 76 -4.67 -31.41 32.74
N ILE A 77 -5.79 -31.52 32.04
CA ILE A 77 -7.12 -31.43 32.67
C ILE A 77 -7.44 -32.69 33.49
N GLY A 78 -6.98 -33.86 33.03
CA GLY A 78 -7.19 -35.15 33.68
C GLY A 78 -6.23 -35.45 34.83
N ALA A 79 -5.11 -34.73 34.92
CA ALA A 79 -4.11 -34.93 35.96
C ALA A 79 -4.64 -34.56 37.36
N ASN A 80 -4.34 -35.41 38.34
CA ASN A 80 -4.65 -35.16 39.76
C ASN A 80 -3.90 -33.94 40.32
N GLU A 81 -2.83 -33.48 39.66
CA GLU A 81 -2.05 -32.29 40.03
C GLU A 81 -2.91 -31.02 40.09
N VAL A 82 -3.91 -30.89 39.22
CA VAL A 82 -4.82 -29.73 39.23
C VAL A 82 -5.62 -29.67 40.53
N ARG A 83 -5.97 -30.82 41.15
CA ARG A 83 -6.68 -30.82 42.44
C ARG A 83 -5.77 -30.34 43.56
N THR A 84 -4.54 -30.83 43.61
CA THR A 84 -3.57 -30.43 44.65
C THR A 84 -3.16 -28.97 44.50
N GLU A 85 -2.98 -28.47 43.28
CA GLU A 85 -2.71 -27.05 43.04
C GLU A 85 -3.90 -26.17 43.45
N LEU A 86 -5.12 -26.54 43.07
CA LEU A 86 -6.32 -25.78 43.45
C LEU A 86 -6.57 -25.78 44.96
N GLU A 87 -6.20 -26.82 45.70
CA GLU A 87 -6.27 -26.80 47.17
C GLU A 87 -5.38 -25.71 47.77
N THR A 88 -4.21 -25.47 47.17
CA THR A 88 -3.28 -24.44 47.65
C THR A 88 -3.65 -23.03 47.19
N ILE A 89 -4.10 -22.87 45.94
CA ILE A 89 -4.33 -21.56 45.31
C ILE A 89 -5.76 -21.06 45.56
N ALA A 90 -6.75 -21.95 45.47
CA ALA A 90 -8.17 -21.59 45.49
C ALA A 90 -9.03 -22.73 46.07
N PRO A 91 -8.95 -22.99 47.40
CA PRO A 91 -9.60 -24.14 48.03
C PRO A 91 -11.12 -24.17 47.84
N LEU A 92 -11.77 -23.00 47.72
CA LEU A 92 -13.21 -22.90 47.43
C LEU A 92 -13.56 -23.39 46.01
N LEU A 93 -12.70 -23.15 45.01
CA LEU A 93 -12.96 -23.64 43.65
C LEU A 93 -12.86 -25.16 43.56
N ASN A 94 -12.04 -25.79 44.41
CA ASN A 94 -11.93 -27.25 44.45
C ASN A 94 -13.20 -27.93 45.00
N GLN A 95 -14.03 -27.19 45.75
CA GLN A 95 -15.30 -27.70 46.29
C GLN A 95 -16.47 -27.62 45.28
N ILE A 96 -16.34 -26.83 44.21
CA ILE A 96 -17.40 -26.65 43.22
C ILE A 96 -17.46 -27.87 42.30
N SER A 97 -18.66 -28.41 42.10
CA SER A 97 -18.85 -29.55 41.20
C SER A 97 -18.55 -29.16 39.75
N ARG A 98 -17.66 -29.90 39.09
CA ARG A 98 -17.29 -29.71 37.66
C ARG A 98 -18.36 -30.21 36.68
N LYS A 99 -19.64 -30.17 37.07
CA LYS A 99 -20.75 -30.54 36.18
C LYS A 99 -21.07 -29.36 35.27
N ASN A 100 -21.20 -29.62 33.97
CA ASN A 100 -21.63 -28.59 33.04
C ASN A 100 -23.08 -28.22 33.37
N PRO A 101 -23.40 -26.94 33.68
CA PRO A 101 -24.76 -26.53 34.01
C PRO A 101 -25.68 -26.50 32.79
N TYR A 102 -25.12 -26.60 31.58
CA TYR A 102 -25.86 -26.59 30.33
C TYR A 102 -26.04 -28.01 29.82
N GLU A 103 -27.30 -28.45 29.75
CA GLU A 103 -27.69 -29.69 29.10
C GLU A 103 -28.62 -29.37 27.93
N LEU A 104 -28.42 -30.07 26.81
CA LEU A 104 -29.30 -29.93 25.66
C LEU A 104 -30.51 -30.86 25.82
N PRO A 105 -31.73 -30.39 25.50
CA PRO A 105 -32.90 -31.27 25.45
C PRO A 105 -32.68 -32.43 24.47
N ALA A 106 -33.27 -33.59 24.78
CA ALA A 106 -33.27 -34.73 23.88
C ALA A 106 -33.85 -34.32 22.51
N GLY A 107 -33.13 -34.63 21.42
CA GLY A 107 -33.56 -34.29 20.06
C GLY A 107 -33.28 -32.84 19.61
N TYR A 108 -32.55 -32.02 20.37
CA TYR A 108 -32.18 -30.64 19.98
C TYR A 108 -31.58 -30.55 18.57
N PHE A 109 -30.67 -31.46 18.23
CA PHE A 109 -30.03 -31.49 16.92
C PHE A 109 -30.90 -32.08 15.80
N GLU A 110 -31.96 -32.83 16.14
CA GLU A 110 -32.92 -33.33 15.13
C GLU A 110 -33.84 -32.23 14.62
N GLN A 111 -34.05 -31.18 15.42
CA GLN A 111 -34.83 -30.00 15.05
C GLN A 111 -34.02 -28.96 14.28
N LEU A 112 -32.69 -29.09 14.22
CA LEU A 112 -31.84 -28.27 13.35
C LEU A 112 -32.04 -28.71 11.90
N GLN A 113 -33.12 -28.22 11.29
CA GLN A 113 -33.32 -28.33 9.86
C GLN A 113 -32.14 -27.67 9.16
N ALA A 114 -31.53 -28.40 8.22
CA ALA A 114 -30.43 -27.90 7.40
C ALA A 114 -30.77 -26.50 6.87
N LEU A 115 -29.82 -25.57 7.00
CA LEU A 115 -29.94 -24.19 6.54
C LEU A 115 -30.64 -24.16 5.17
N PRO A 116 -31.68 -23.31 4.99
CA PRO A 116 -32.35 -23.22 3.70
C PRO A 116 -31.31 -22.92 2.61
N PRO A 117 -31.46 -23.49 1.40
CA PRO A 117 -30.48 -23.29 0.34
C PRO A 117 -30.25 -21.80 0.13
N LYS A 118 -28.98 -21.38 0.23
CA LYS A 118 -28.55 -19.99 0.12
C LYS A 118 -29.07 -19.44 -1.21
N LYS A 119 -30.09 -18.57 -1.15
CA LYS A 119 -30.65 -17.91 -2.34
C LYS A 119 -29.53 -17.12 -3.02
N GLU A 120 -29.14 -17.52 -4.22
CA GLU A 120 -28.16 -16.78 -5.00
C GLU A 120 -28.72 -15.40 -5.32
N ALA A 121 -27.99 -14.36 -4.93
CA ALA A 121 -28.40 -12.98 -5.14
C ALA A 121 -28.39 -12.65 -6.64
N ARG A 122 -29.40 -11.93 -7.12
CA ARG A 122 -29.49 -11.47 -8.51
C ARG A 122 -28.27 -10.59 -8.84
N VAL A 123 -27.35 -11.11 -9.64
CA VAL A 123 -26.22 -10.35 -10.17
C VAL A 123 -26.74 -9.31 -11.15
N VAL A 124 -26.70 -8.03 -10.78
CA VAL A 124 -27.03 -6.92 -11.68
C VAL A 124 -25.73 -6.43 -12.33
N PRO A 125 -25.59 -6.52 -13.66
CA PRO A 125 -24.42 -5.97 -14.32
C PRO A 125 -24.48 -4.44 -14.29
N PHE A 126 -23.44 -3.80 -13.77
CA PHE A 126 -23.28 -2.36 -13.88
C PHE A 126 -23.03 -1.99 -15.35
N ARG A 127 -23.94 -1.24 -15.98
CA ARG A 127 -23.75 -0.74 -17.34
C ARG A 127 -22.64 0.32 -17.32
N ARG A 128 -21.56 0.06 -18.08
CA ARG A 128 -20.36 0.92 -18.15
C ARG A 128 -20.73 2.28 -18.73
N ALA A 129 -20.73 3.33 -17.89
CA ALA A 129 -21.02 4.70 -18.28
C ALA A 129 -19.86 5.33 -19.10
N ARG A 130 -19.29 4.63 -20.08
CA ARG A 130 -18.06 5.07 -20.76
C ARG A 130 -18.31 5.99 -21.96
N ARG A 131 -19.52 5.96 -22.53
CA ARG A 131 -19.81 6.66 -23.80
C ARG A 131 -20.04 8.18 -23.64
N TRP A 132 -20.63 8.64 -22.54
CA TRP A 132 -20.83 10.08 -22.29
C TRP A 132 -19.51 10.82 -21.99
N MET A 133 -18.55 10.13 -21.37
CA MET A 133 -17.23 10.69 -21.06
C MET A 133 -16.41 11.00 -22.34
N GLN A 134 -16.61 10.23 -23.42
CA GLN A 134 -15.97 10.49 -24.71
C GLN A 134 -16.49 11.78 -25.35
N TYR A 135 -17.79 12.05 -25.24
CA TYR A 135 -18.37 13.32 -25.71
C TYR A 135 -17.94 14.51 -24.86
N ALA A 136 -17.85 14.35 -23.54
CA ALA A 136 -17.36 15.39 -22.65
C ALA A 136 -15.89 15.74 -22.95
N ALA A 137 -15.02 14.74 -23.14
CA ALA A 137 -13.62 14.96 -23.49
C ALA A 137 -13.48 15.69 -24.84
N ALA A 138 -14.25 15.30 -25.86
CA ALA A 138 -14.23 15.99 -27.16
C ALA A 138 -14.68 17.47 -27.05
N ALA A 139 -15.71 17.75 -26.26
CA ALA A 139 -16.18 19.12 -26.02
C ALA A 139 -15.17 19.99 -25.25
N VAL A 140 -14.45 19.39 -24.31
CA VAL A 140 -13.37 20.09 -23.59
C VAL A 140 -12.21 20.39 -24.52
N ILE A 141 -11.79 19.42 -25.34
CA ILE A 141 -10.70 19.61 -26.32
C ILE A 141 -11.09 20.68 -27.35
N SER A 142 -12.31 20.64 -27.88
CA SER A 142 -12.77 21.67 -28.82
C SER A 142 -12.89 23.04 -28.16
N GLY A 143 -13.35 23.11 -26.91
CA GLY A 143 -13.37 24.33 -26.12
C GLY A 143 -11.98 24.92 -25.91
N ILE A 144 -10.99 24.11 -25.54
CA ILE A 144 -9.59 24.55 -25.35
C ILE A 144 -9.01 25.06 -26.66
N LEU A 145 -9.22 24.36 -27.78
CA LEU A 145 -8.72 24.79 -29.09
C LEU A 145 -9.33 26.10 -29.56
N VAL A 146 -10.65 26.27 -29.41
CA VAL A 146 -11.34 27.51 -29.79
C VAL A 146 -10.91 28.67 -28.90
N THR A 147 -10.81 28.44 -27.59
CA THR A 147 -10.40 29.50 -26.63
C THR A 147 -8.93 29.88 -26.82
N GLY A 148 -8.06 28.90 -27.08
CA GLY A 148 -6.66 29.12 -27.40
C GLY A 148 -6.46 29.91 -28.69
N ALA A 149 -7.20 29.56 -29.76
CA ALA A 149 -7.19 30.32 -31.01
C ALA A 149 -7.70 31.75 -30.81
N PHE A 150 -8.79 31.94 -30.06
CA PHE A 150 -9.36 33.26 -29.78
C PHE A 150 -8.39 34.17 -29.01
N LEU A 151 -7.72 33.64 -27.99
CA LEU A 151 -6.69 34.38 -27.23
C LEU A 151 -5.45 34.70 -28.08
N TYR A 152 -5.10 33.81 -29.02
CA TYR A 152 -3.98 34.02 -29.93
C TYR A 152 -4.29 35.08 -30.99
N THR A 153 -5.54 35.22 -31.44
CA THR A 153 -5.91 36.23 -32.45
C THR A 153 -5.87 37.68 -31.98
N ASP A 154 -5.86 37.94 -30.67
CA ASP A 154 -5.72 39.31 -30.12
C ASP A 154 -4.25 39.71 -29.91
N SER A 155 -3.32 38.74 -29.98
CA SER A 155 -1.87 38.96 -29.96
C SER A 155 -1.35 38.88 -31.39
N GLY A 156 -1.25 40.02 -32.07
CA GLY A 156 -0.77 40.13 -33.45
C GLY A 156 0.56 39.36 -33.65
N SER A 157 0.45 38.16 -34.21
CA SER A 157 1.57 37.34 -34.64
C SER A 157 1.15 36.60 -35.92
N ASP A 158 1.77 37.00 -37.02
CA ASP A 158 1.60 36.39 -38.34
C ASP A 158 1.90 34.89 -38.26
N LEU A 159 0.86 34.05 -38.34
CA LEU A 159 1.02 32.61 -38.57
C LEU A 159 1.28 32.39 -40.07
N ARG A 160 2.51 32.62 -40.50
CA ARG A 160 3.03 32.02 -41.74
C ARG A 160 3.03 30.50 -41.52
N ASN A 161 2.23 29.79 -42.31
CA ASN A 161 2.35 28.35 -42.51
C ASN A 161 3.68 28.09 -43.22
N ASP A 162 4.77 28.01 -42.48
CA ASP A 162 6.01 27.46 -42.99
C ASP A 162 6.00 25.96 -42.69
N LYS A 163 5.84 25.16 -43.74
CA LYS A 163 6.01 23.71 -43.66
C LYS A 163 7.50 23.48 -43.47
N THR A 164 7.93 23.29 -42.24
CA THR A 164 9.31 22.91 -41.93
C THR A 164 9.54 21.48 -42.42
N ASP A 165 10.31 21.35 -43.51
CA ASP A 165 10.79 20.05 -43.99
C ASP A 165 11.85 19.51 -43.03
N VAL A 166 11.38 18.72 -42.07
CA VAL A 166 12.16 17.94 -41.11
C VAL A 166 13.40 17.23 -41.73
N PRO A 167 13.33 16.60 -42.93
CA PRO A 167 14.51 15.94 -43.51
C PRO A 167 15.64 16.91 -43.92
N ALA A 168 15.32 18.16 -44.26
CA ALA A 168 16.33 19.14 -44.66
C ALA A 168 17.06 19.76 -43.46
N GLU A 169 16.46 19.73 -42.27
CA GLU A 169 17.09 20.19 -41.03
C GLU A 169 17.96 19.11 -40.39
N LEU A 170 17.59 17.83 -40.54
CA LEU A 170 18.40 16.70 -40.07
C LEU A 170 19.76 16.62 -40.78
N ASN A 171 19.83 16.98 -42.08
CA ASN A 171 21.09 17.04 -42.83
C ASN A 171 22.00 18.21 -42.45
N LYS A 172 21.50 19.20 -41.69
CA LYS A 172 22.28 20.34 -41.20
C LYS A 172 22.93 20.08 -39.84
N LEU A 173 22.50 19.02 -39.15
CA LEU A 173 23.09 18.62 -37.89
C LEU A 173 24.47 18.00 -38.16
N SER A 174 25.51 18.66 -37.67
CA SER A 174 26.86 18.13 -37.78
C SER A 174 27.07 17.00 -36.78
N ALA A 175 27.92 16.02 -37.12
CA ALA A 175 28.23 14.91 -36.21
C ALA A 175 28.76 15.38 -34.83
N GLY A 176 29.42 16.55 -34.77
CA GLY A 176 29.88 17.15 -33.52
C GLY A 176 28.75 17.70 -32.63
N GLU A 177 27.64 18.12 -33.23
CA GLU A 177 26.46 18.60 -32.50
C GLU A 177 25.66 17.44 -31.89
N LEU A 178 25.62 16.31 -32.60
CA LEU A 178 25.04 15.06 -32.10
C LEU A 178 25.82 14.50 -30.90
N VAL A 179 27.14 14.62 -30.91
CA VAL A 179 27.98 14.24 -29.75
C VAL A 179 27.66 15.13 -28.56
N ASN A 180 27.58 16.46 -28.73
CA ASN A 180 27.20 17.38 -27.65
C ASN A 180 25.77 17.12 -27.13
N TYR A 181 24.85 16.69 -27.99
CA TYR A 181 23.51 16.30 -27.57
C TYR A 181 23.52 14.98 -26.78
N LEU A 182 24.33 14.00 -27.17
CA LEU A 182 24.49 12.73 -26.43
C LEU A 182 25.21 12.91 -25.09
N ASP A 183 26.16 13.85 -25.00
CA ASP A 183 26.95 14.11 -23.81
C ASP A 183 26.24 15.04 -22.80
N ASN A 184 25.10 15.63 -23.18
CA ASN A 184 24.32 16.50 -22.30
C ASN A 184 23.33 15.66 -21.47
N PRO A 185 23.51 15.54 -20.14
CA PRO A 185 22.69 14.67 -19.30
C PRO A 185 21.25 15.17 -19.09
N GLU A 186 20.94 16.40 -19.51
CA GLU A 186 19.60 16.97 -19.39
C GLU A 186 18.90 17.02 -20.75
N HIS A 187 18.29 15.91 -21.14
CA HIS A 187 17.30 15.91 -22.21
C HIS A 187 15.99 16.53 -21.70
N PRO A 188 15.34 17.42 -22.47
CA PRO A 188 14.04 17.97 -22.09
C PRO A 188 13.02 16.83 -21.99
N GLN A 189 12.59 16.54 -20.77
CA GLN A 189 11.59 15.53 -20.48
C GLN A 189 10.21 16.02 -20.94
N THR A 190 9.90 15.86 -22.22
CA THR A 190 8.53 15.92 -22.74
C THR A 190 8.00 14.51 -22.94
N ALA A 191 7.98 13.72 -21.88
CA ALA A 191 7.17 12.52 -21.77
C ALA A 191 7.00 12.20 -20.29
N SER A 192 5.76 12.00 -19.87
CA SER A 192 5.37 11.46 -18.58
C SER A 192 6.35 10.38 -18.10
N SER A 193 6.90 10.60 -16.90
CA SER A 193 7.92 9.79 -16.20
C SER A 193 7.73 8.28 -16.30
N ASP A 194 6.49 7.80 -16.42
CA ASP A 194 6.17 6.38 -16.44
C ASP A 194 6.49 5.69 -17.79
N VAL A 195 6.45 6.42 -18.91
CA VAL A 195 6.72 5.83 -20.24
C VAL A 195 8.22 5.79 -20.55
N ALA A 196 8.98 6.78 -20.08
CA ALA A 196 10.42 6.86 -20.34
C ALA A 196 11.22 5.77 -19.59
N ALA A 197 10.76 5.39 -18.38
CA ALA A 197 11.36 4.31 -17.59
C ALA A 197 11.18 2.94 -18.27
N ASP A 198 9.98 2.68 -18.79
CA ASP A 198 9.69 1.44 -19.52
C ASP A 198 10.44 1.36 -20.84
N VAL A 199 10.56 2.47 -21.59
CA VAL A 199 11.32 2.48 -22.85
C VAL A 199 12.81 2.23 -22.59
N LYS A 200 13.41 2.83 -21.56
CA LYS A 200 14.83 2.62 -21.21
C LYS A 200 15.12 1.16 -20.86
N ASN A 201 14.24 0.53 -20.08
CA ASN A 201 14.38 -0.87 -19.70
C ASN A 201 14.17 -1.83 -20.89
N ASN A 202 13.28 -1.49 -21.81
CA ASN A 202 13.00 -2.32 -22.98
C ASN A 202 14.08 -2.19 -24.07
N ILE A 203 14.71 -1.02 -24.23
CA ILE A 203 15.81 -0.84 -25.20
C ILE A 203 17.06 -1.61 -24.78
N HIS A 204 17.37 -1.68 -23.48
CA HIS A 204 18.48 -2.50 -22.97
C HIS A 204 18.23 -4.02 -23.08
N ALA A 205 16.98 -4.43 -23.30
CA ALA A 205 16.61 -5.84 -23.39
C ALA A 205 16.71 -6.40 -24.82
N VAL A 206 16.87 -5.54 -25.83
CA VAL A 206 17.07 -5.97 -27.22
C VAL A 206 18.57 -6.19 -27.42
N SER A 207 18.93 -7.39 -27.87
CA SER A 207 20.34 -7.71 -28.18
C SER A 207 20.76 -7.08 -29.50
N ASP A 208 22.06 -6.78 -29.64
CA ASP A 208 22.63 -6.23 -30.88
C ASP A 208 22.36 -7.17 -32.09
N GLU A 209 22.34 -8.49 -31.87
CA GLU A 209 21.96 -9.49 -32.87
C GLU A 209 20.49 -9.35 -33.35
N GLU A 210 19.55 -9.08 -32.45
CA GLU A 210 18.14 -8.90 -32.80
C GLU A 210 17.90 -7.59 -33.55
N LEU A 211 18.67 -6.55 -33.23
CA LEU A 211 18.69 -5.29 -33.96
C LEU A 211 19.23 -5.45 -35.38
N ASP A 212 20.34 -6.16 -35.54
CA ASP A 212 20.91 -6.45 -36.86
C ASP A 212 19.97 -7.31 -37.70
N GLN A 213 19.30 -8.29 -37.09
CA GLN A 213 18.31 -9.11 -37.76
C GLN A 213 17.09 -8.28 -38.20
N TYR A 214 16.59 -7.39 -37.34
CA TYR A 214 15.47 -6.50 -37.66
C TYR A 214 15.82 -5.53 -38.80
N LEU A 215 17.02 -4.94 -38.76
CA LEU A 215 17.52 -4.05 -39.81
C LEU A 215 17.67 -4.78 -41.15
N THR A 216 18.14 -6.03 -41.11
CA THR A 216 18.27 -6.86 -42.32
C THR A 216 16.91 -7.26 -42.88
N GLU A 217 15.94 -7.58 -42.01
CA GLU A 217 14.58 -7.96 -42.40
C GLU A 217 13.77 -6.79 -42.97
N HIS A 218 14.04 -5.56 -42.52
CA HIS A 218 13.32 -4.35 -42.95
C HIS A 218 14.16 -3.44 -43.89
N ALA A 219 15.36 -3.88 -44.32
CA ALA A 219 16.22 -3.11 -45.22
C ALA A 219 15.56 -2.80 -46.58
N ASP A 220 14.69 -3.70 -47.06
CA ASP A 220 14.01 -3.54 -48.35
C ASP A 220 12.89 -2.48 -48.29
N GLU A 221 12.30 -2.20 -47.11
CA GLU A 221 11.26 -1.16 -46.97
C GLU A 221 11.83 0.27 -47.08
N LEU A 222 13.10 0.47 -46.74
CA LEU A 222 13.74 1.79 -46.79
C LEU A 222 14.18 2.22 -48.19
N THR A 223 14.33 1.27 -49.13
CA THR A 223 14.72 1.59 -50.52
C THR A 223 13.53 1.82 -51.46
N SER A 224 12.33 1.36 -51.09
CA SER A 224 11.10 1.51 -51.88
C SER A 224 10.57 2.97 -51.94
N THR A 225 10.96 3.83 -51.00
CA THR A 225 10.49 5.23 -50.96
C THR A 225 11.37 6.21 -51.75
N ALA A 226 12.47 5.74 -52.37
CA ALA A 226 13.40 6.59 -53.13
C ALA A 226 13.14 6.64 -54.66
N THR A 227 12.12 5.95 -55.19
CA THR A 227 11.70 6.09 -56.59
C THR A 227 10.20 6.34 -56.70
N ASN A 228 9.80 7.60 -56.51
CA ASN A 228 8.69 8.24 -57.21
C ASN A 228 8.90 9.76 -57.21
#